data_AF-A0AAV2QLU6-F1
#
_entry.id   AF-A0AAV2QLU6-F1
#
_cell.length_a   1.000
_cell.length_b   1.000
_cell.length_c   1.000
_cell.angle_alpha   90.00
_cell.angle_beta   90.00
_cell.angle_gamma   90.00
#
_symmetry.space_group_name_H-M   'P 1'
#
loop_
_entity.id
_entity.type
_entity.pdbx_description
1 polymer ?
#
loop_
_entity_poly.entity_id
_entity_poly.type
_entity_poly.pdbx_seq_one_letter_code
_entity_poly.pdbx_strand_id
1 'polypeptide(L)'
;CPSHKNYDQTSQALEQAISVFITANIQKHDLTKNVDEVCQQIYATLYDYPTLKSCEGLLQYIKDCVRLAWGLSNQSPPFVIDYETRTFRKEKHVRFHMADPEKESIKTYLWPALLEGPGGPTVQKGLVIT
;
A
#
# COMPACT_ATOMS: atom_id res chain seq x y z
N CYS A 1 -37.92 0.57 -12.77
CA CYS A 1 -38.10 -0.58 -11.86
C CYS A 1 -37.52 -0.26 -10.47
N PRO A 2 -38.33 -0.24 -9.40
CA PRO A 2 -37.88 0.10 -8.03
C PRO A 2 -36.93 -0.92 -7.39
N SER A 3 -36.93 -2.17 -7.88
CA SER A 3 -36.14 -3.29 -7.35
C SER A 3 -34.63 -3.08 -7.45
N HIS A 4 -34.14 -2.46 -8.53
CA HIS A 4 -32.70 -2.21 -8.72
C HIS A 4 -32.11 -1.22 -7.70
N LYS A 5 -32.88 -0.21 -7.28
CA LYS A 5 -32.42 0.78 -6.29
C LYS A 5 -32.30 0.20 -4.88
N ASN A 6 -33.20 -0.72 -4.51
CA ASN A 6 -33.15 -1.40 -3.21
C ASN A 6 -31.97 -2.38 -3.10
N TYR A 7 -31.63 -3.07 -4.20
CA TYR A 7 -30.48 -3.98 -4.24
C TYR A 7 -29.15 -3.23 -4.02
N ASP A 8 -29.02 -2.07 -4.65
CA ASP A 8 -27.84 -1.21 -4.54
C ASP A 8 -27.67 -0.65 -3.11
N GLN A 9 -28.76 -0.19 -2.50
CA GLN A 9 -28.74 0.27 -1.09
C GLN A 9 -28.40 -0.84 -0.09
N THR A 10 -28.93 -2.05 -0.31
CA THR A 10 -28.63 -3.20 0.56
C THR A 10 -27.18 -3.63 0.44
N SER A 11 -26.63 -3.58 -0.78
CA SER A 11 -25.22 -3.90 -1.06
C SER A 11 -24.29 -2.88 -0.38
N GLN A 12 -24.59 -1.58 -0.49
CA GLN A 12 -23.83 -0.52 0.18
C GLN A 12 -23.86 -0.64 1.70
N ALA A 13 -25.03 -0.95 2.29
CA ALA A 13 -25.14 -1.17 3.73
C ALA A 13 -24.30 -2.38 4.20
N LEU A 14 -24.28 -3.45 3.40
CA LEU A 14 -23.45 -4.63 3.66
C LEU A 14 -21.95 -4.29 3.57
N GLU A 15 -21.52 -3.59 2.53
CA GLU A 15 -20.12 -3.16 2.36
C GLU A 15 -19.64 -2.28 3.52
N GLN A 16 -20.48 -1.36 3.99
CA GLN A 16 -20.18 -0.53 5.16
C GLN A 16 -20.05 -1.38 6.43
N ALA A 17 -20.96 -2.33 6.65
CA ALA A 17 -20.89 -3.22 7.81
C ALA A 17 -19.62 -4.10 7.78
N ILE A 18 -19.24 -4.62 6.61
CA ILE A 18 -18.01 -5.38 6.40
C ILE A 18 -16.80 -4.50 6.69
N SER A 19 -16.74 -3.28 6.14
CA SER A 19 -15.65 -2.34 6.38
C SER A 19 -15.49 -2.05 7.87
N VAL A 20 -16.57 -1.72 8.58
CA VAL A 20 -16.54 -1.48 10.03
C VAL A 20 -16.01 -2.70 10.79
N PHE A 21 -16.50 -3.90 10.44
CA PHE A 21 -16.06 -5.13 11.09
C PHE A 21 -14.56 -5.39 10.87
N ILE A 22 -14.08 -5.26 9.63
CA ILE A 22 -12.68 -5.49 9.29
C ILE A 22 -11.81 -4.45 10.00
N THR A 23 -12.14 -3.16 9.91
CA THR A 23 -11.37 -2.07 10.54
C THR A 23 -11.29 -2.27 12.06
N ALA A 24 -12.37 -2.70 12.71
CA ALA A 24 -12.39 -3.00 14.14
C ALA A 24 -11.52 -4.22 14.54
N ASN A 25 -11.22 -5.12 13.59
CA ASN A 25 -10.50 -6.36 13.83
C ASN A 25 -9.13 -6.43 13.13
N ILE A 26 -8.62 -5.32 12.57
CA ILE A 26 -7.31 -5.25 11.86
C ILE A 26 -6.18 -5.92 12.66
N GLN A 27 -6.12 -5.64 13.96
CA GLN A 27 -5.04 -6.15 14.83
C GLN A 27 -5.17 -7.64 15.15
N LYS A 28 -6.38 -8.21 15.08
CA LYS A 28 -6.66 -9.60 15.44
C LYS A 28 -6.61 -10.55 14.26
N HIS A 29 -6.62 -10.04 13.03
CA HIS A 29 -6.58 -10.88 11.85
C HIS A 29 -5.26 -11.67 11.79
N ASP A 30 -5.37 -12.97 11.47
CA ASP A 30 -4.23 -13.85 11.27
C ASP A 30 -3.61 -13.58 9.88
N LEU A 31 -2.34 -13.20 9.88
CA LEU A 31 -1.59 -12.85 8.67
C LEU A 31 -0.53 -13.90 8.32
N THR A 32 -0.52 -15.05 8.98
CA THR A 32 0.51 -16.10 8.81
C THR A 32 0.70 -16.47 7.34
N LYS A 33 -0.39 -16.70 6.60
CA LYS A 33 -0.32 -17.03 5.16
C LYS A 33 0.33 -15.92 4.32
N ASN A 34 -0.03 -14.67 4.57
CA ASN A 34 0.54 -13.52 3.85
C ASN A 34 2.04 -13.38 4.15
N VAL A 35 2.44 -13.62 5.41
CA VAL A 35 3.85 -13.63 5.81
C VAL A 35 4.61 -14.74 5.08
N ASP A 36 4.05 -15.95 5.02
CA ASP A 36 4.68 -17.09 4.34
C ASP A 36 4.86 -16.83 2.85
N GLU A 37 3.86 -16.26 2.17
CA GLU A 37 3.94 -15.89 0.76
C GLU A 37 5.02 -14.84 0.49
N VAL A 38 5.09 -13.79 1.31
CA VAL A 38 6.14 -12.75 1.19
C VAL A 38 7.52 -13.34 1.44
N CYS A 39 7.68 -14.19 2.47
CA CYS A 39 8.92 -14.90 2.74
C CYS A 39 9.36 -15.74 1.53
N GLN A 40 8.45 -16.51 0.92
CA GLN A 40 8.76 -17.34 -0.25
C GLN A 40 9.26 -16.51 -1.43
N GLN A 41 8.63 -15.38 -1.72
CA GLN A 41 9.05 -14.48 -2.81
C GLN A 41 10.44 -13.86 -2.53
N ILE A 42 10.69 -13.42 -1.30
CA ILE A 42 12.00 -12.88 -0.89
C ILE A 42 13.08 -13.95 -1.03
N TYR A 43 12.84 -15.16 -0.55
CA TYR A 43 13.81 -16.26 -0.62
C TYR A 43 14.07 -16.75 -2.04
N ALA A 44 13.06 -16.71 -2.91
CA ALA A 44 13.24 -17.02 -4.33
C ALA A 44 14.08 -15.95 -5.04
N THR A 45 13.89 -14.68 -4.69
CA THR A 45 14.64 -13.56 -5.26
C THR A 45 16.09 -13.53 -4.76
N LEU A 46 16.30 -13.79 -3.48
CA LEU A 46 17.61 -13.78 -2.81
C LEU A 46 18.15 -15.21 -2.60
N TYR A 47 18.01 -16.07 -3.62
CA TYR A 47 18.32 -17.51 -3.52
C TYR A 47 19.79 -17.79 -3.16
N ASP A 48 20.71 -16.88 -3.52
CA ASP A 48 22.14 -16.95 -3.19
C ASP A 48 22.46 -16.70 -1.70
N TYR A 49 21.46 -16.28 -0.90
CA TYR A 49 21.62 -15.95 0.53
C TYR A 49 20.75 -16.85 1.43
N PRO A 50 21.05 -18.16 1.52
CA PRO A 50 20.22 -19.12 2.24
C PRO A 50 20.10 -18.83 3.76
N THR A 51 21.10 -18.13 4.33
CA THR A 51 21.13 -17.73 5.74
C THR A 51 20.01 -16.76 6.12
N LEU A 52 19.41 -16.05 5.15
CA LEU A 52 18.28 -15.16 5.39
C LEU A 52 17.02 -15.90 5.86
N LYS A 53 16.87 -17.18 5.53
CA LYS A 53 15.72 -18.01 5.95
C LYS A 53 15.67 -18.22 7.47
N SER A 54 16.83 -18.22 8.13
CA SER A 54 16.97 -18.34 9.58
C SER A 54 17.19 -17.00 10.28
N CYS A 55 17.15 -15.88 9.55
CA CYS A 55 17.35 -14.57 10.14
C CYS A 55 16.05 -14.10 10.84
N GLU A 56 16.03 -14.21 12.16
CA GLU A 56 14.87 -13.80 12.96
C GLU A 56 14.52 -12.31 12.79
N GLY A 57 15.54 -11.44 12.68
CA GLY A 57 15.33 -10.01 12.44
C GLY A 57 14.64 -9.72 11.11
N LEU A 58 15.02 -10.43 10.05
CA LEU A 58 14.35 -10.32 8.75
C LEU A 58 12.90 -10.83 8.84
N LEU A 59 12.68 -11.99 9.48
CA LEU A 59 11.33 -12.53 9.64
C LEU A 59 10.43 -11.57 10.43
N GLN A 60 10.95 -10.94 11.48
CA GLN A 60 10.19 -9.94 12.25
C GLN A 60 9.87 -8.71 11.40
N TYR A 61 10.85 -8.20 10.65
CA TYR A 61 10.64 -7.07 9.75
C TYR A 61 9.55 -7.37 8.70
N ILE A 62 9.56 -8.57 8.10
CA ILE A 62 8.53 -9.01 7.16
C ILE A 62 7.14 -9.03 7.83
N LYS A 63 7.03 -9.58 9.05
CA LYS A 63 5.77 -9.59 9.81
C LYS A 63 5.24 -8.19 10.05
N ASP A 64 6.12 -7.26 10.43
CA ASP A 64 5.74 -5.87 10.68
C ASP A 64 5.28 -5.16 9.39
N CYS A 65 5.98 -5.38 8.27
CA CYS A 65 5.57 -4.87 6.97
C CYS A 65 4.22 -5.41 6.51
N VAL A 66 3.98 -6.72 6.64
CA VAL A 66 2.69 -7.35 6.27
C VAL A 66 1.55 -6.83 7.15
N ARG A 67 1.79 -6.68 8.46
CA ARG A 67 0.82 -6.10 9.40
C ARG A 67 0.50 -4.65 9.06
N LEU A 68 1.52 -3.85 8.73
CA LEU A 68 1.35 -2.46 8.33
C LEU A 68 0.54 -2.37 7.03
N ALA A 69 0.91 -3.13 6.01
CA ALA A 69 0.20 -3.17 4.73
C ALA A 69 -1.28 -3.57 4.92
N TRP A 70 -1.54 -4.63 5.70
CA TRP A 70 -2.91 -5.02 6.07
C TRP A 70 -3.68 -3.88 6.74
N GLY A 71 -3.04 -3.19 7.70
CA GLY A 71 -3.66 -2.08 8.40
C GLY A 71 -4.01 -0.91 7.47
N LEU A 72 -3.11 -0.55 6.56
CA LEU A 72 -3.28 0.54 5.59
C LEU A 72 -4.36 0.23 4.55
N SER A 73 -4.40 -1.00 4.03
CA SER A 73 -5.35 -1.41 3.00
C SER A 73 -6.79 -1.55 3.50
N ASN A 74 -7.00 -1.73 4.81
CA ASN A 74 -8.32 -1.93 5.41
C ASN A 74 -8.83 -0.71 6.21
N GLN A 75 -8.20 0.45 6.06
CA GLN A 75 -8.78 1.71 6.53
C GLN A 75 -9.98 2.13 5.66
N SER A 76 -10.78 3.06 6.17
CA SER A 76 -11.85 3.70 5.43
C SER A 76 -11.66 5.23 5.48
N PRO A 77 -11.12 5.87 4.43
CA PRO A 77 -10.77 5.29 3.12
C PRO A 77 -9.45 4.49 3.15
N PRO A 78 -9.27 3.51 2.24
CA PRO A 78 -8.07 2.68 2.20
C PRO A 78 -6.86 3.47 1.70
N PHE A 79 -5.69 3.22 2.25
CA PHE A 79 -4.47 3.88 1.79
C PHE A 79 -3.97 3.22 0.50
N VAL A 80 -3.55 4.05 -0.45
CA VAL A 80 -3.07 3.59 -1.77
C VAL A 80 -1.72 4.17 -2.10
N ILE A 81 -0.91 3.39 -2.81
CA ILE A 81 0.39 3.82 -3.34
C ILE A 81 0.21 4.39 -4.76
N ASP A 82 0.84 5.53 -5.04
CA ASP A 82 0.90 6.15 -6.36
C ASP A 82 2.35 6.20 -6.84
N TYR A 83 2.61 5.47 -7.92
CA TYR A 83 3.89 5.37 -8.61
C TYR A 83 3.72 5.39 -10.14
N GLU A 84 2.51 5.71 -10.63
CA GLU A 84 2.19 5.71 -12.05
C GLU A 84 2.21 7.13 -12.64
N THR A 85 2.01 8.15 -11.80
CA THR A 85 1.98 9.55 -12.25
C THR A 85 3.30 9.92 -12.93
N ARG A 86 3.24 10.34 -14.20
CA ARG A 86 4.44 10.69 -15.00
C ARG A 86 4.78 12.18 -15.03
N THR A 87 3.97 13.01 -14.40
CA THR A 87 4.20 14.45 -14.28
C THR A 87 4.39 14.83 -12.83
N PHE A 88 5.45 15.58 -12.54
CA PHE A 88 5.74 16.07 -11.20
C PHE A 88 4.59 16.96 -10.70
N ARG A 89 4.31 16.82 -9.41
CA ARG A 89 3.26 17.53 -8.69
C ARG A 89 3.79 17.77 -7.31
N LYS A 90 4.05 19.03 -6.94
CA LYS A 90 4.68 19.38 -5.66
C LYS A 90 3.86 18.89 -4.45
N GLU A 91 2.56 18.68 -4.62
CA GLU A 91 1.65 18.17 -3.60
C GLU A 91 1.89 16.68 -3.34
N LYS A 92 2.25 15.92 -4.38
CA LYS A 92 2.44 14.46 -4.32
C LYS A 92 3.89 14.02 -4.25
N HIS A 93 4.83 14.84 -4.71
CA HIS A 93 6.20 14.43 -4.99
C HIS A 93 7.24 15.37 -4.36
N VAL A 94 8.37 14.79 -4.02
CA VAL A 94 9.63 15.46 -3.68
C VAL A 94 10.67 15.02 -4.71
N ARG A 95 11.46 15.97 -5.21
CA ARG A 95 12.55 15.68 -6.14
C ARG A 95 13.75 15.13 -5.38
N PHE A 96 14.39 14.10 -5.93
CA PHE A 96 15.72 13.70 -5.49
C PHE A 96 16.70 14.85 -5.70
N HIS A 97 17.68 15.02 -4.79
CA HIS A 97 18.53 16.21 -4.75
C HIS A 97 19.41 16.42 -6.01
N MET A 98 19.58 15.40 -6.86
CA MET A 98 20.28 15.51 -8.16
C MET A 98 19.33 15.62 -9.37
N ALA A 99 18.02 15.71 -9.17
CA ALA A 99 17.05 15.81 -10.26
C ALA A 99 17.02 17.22 -10.87
N ASP A 100 16.71 17.30 -12.16
CA ASP A 100 16.59 18.56 -12.89
C ASP A 100 15.32 19.31 -12.43
N PRO A 101 15.46 20.50 -11.80
CA PRO A 101 14.32 21.23 -11.23
C PRO A 101 13.37 21.80 -12.31
N GLU A 102 13.88 22.03 -13.52
CA GLU A 102 13.10 22.61 -14.63
C GLU A 102 12.29 21.55 -15.39
N LYS A 103 12.57 20.26 -15.14
CA LYS A 103 11.82 19.16 -15.73
C LYS A 103 10.66 18.73 -14.85
N GLU A 104 9.51 18.61 -15.49
CA GLU A 104 8.28 18.12 -14.88
C GLU A 104 7.99 16.65 -15.23
N SER A 105 8.72 16.05 -16.17
CA SER A 105 8.55 14.64 -16.53
C SER A 105 9.24 13.74 -15.50
N ILE A 106 8.51 12.83 -14.87
CA ILE A 106 9.09 11.83 -13.96
C ILE A 106 9.68 10.68 -14.77
N LYS A 107 10.98 10.47 -14.62
CA LYS A 107 11.71 9.34 -15.23
C LYS A 107 11.54 8.08 -14.41
N THR A 108 11.76 8.19 -13.10
CA THR A 108 11.64 7.07 -12.18
C THR A 108 11.21 7.50 -10.78
N TYR A 109 10.50 6.61 -10.11
CA TYR A 109 10.25 6.69 -8.68
C TYR A 109 11.40 6.02 -7.93
N LEU A 110 11.88 6.66 -6.89
CA LEU A 110 12.74 6.06 -5.85
C LEU A 110 11.89 5.56 -4.68
N TRP A 111 10.79 6.26 -4.40
CA TRP A 111 9.81 5.86 -3.38
C TRP A 111 8.41 6.29 -3.81
N PRO A 112 7.38 5.42 -3.69
CA PRO A 112 6.01 5.76 -4.06
C PRO A 112 5.42 6.85 -3.14
N ALA A 113 4.42 7.58 -3.63
CA ALA A 113 3.59 8.41 -2.78
C ALA A 113 2.52 7.56 -2.07
N LEU A 114 2.14 7.94 -0.86
CA LEU A 114 1.05 7.32 -0.11
C LEU A 114 -0.13 8.30 -0.01
N LEU A 115 -1.31 7.84 -0.40
CA LEU A 115 -2.54 8.64 -0.44
C LEU A 115 -3.61 8.00 0.44
N GLU A 116 -4.47 8.82 1.03
CA GLU A 116 -5.66 8.38 1.77
C GLU A 116 -6.83 8.21 0.78
N GLY A 117 -6.99 7.02 0.20
CA GLY A 117 -7.96 6.75 -0.86
C GLY A 117 -7.46 7.09 -2.28
N PRO A 118 -8.08 6.51 -3.33
CA PRO A 118 -7.78 6.87 -4.71
C PRO A 118 -8.02 8.36 -4.98
N GLY A 119 -6.95 9.09 -5.30
CA GLY A 119 -7.03 10.53 -5.57
C GLY A 119 -7.25 11.40 -4.34
N GLY A 120 -7.19 10.82 -3.12
CA GLY A 120 -7.33 11.57 -1.88
C GLY A 120 -6.06 12.34 -1.47
N PRO A 121 -6.05 12.89 -0.25
CA PRO A 121 -4.92 13.63 0.29
C PRO A 121 -3.63 12.81 0.29
N THR A 122 -2.50 13.46 -0.02
CA THR A 122 -1.17 12.83 0.10
C THR A 122 -0.73 12.83 1.55
N VAL A 123 -0.52 11.64 2.09
CA VAL A 123 -0.03 11.43 3.46
C VAL A 123 1.49 11.38 3.49
N GLN A 124 2.10 10.76 2.48
CA GLN A 124 3.55 10.78 2.28
C GLN A 124 3.86 11.05 0.81
N LYS A 125 4.70 12.05 0.56
CA LYS A 125 5.11 12.37 -0.81
C LYS A 125 6.06 11.31 -1.36
N GLY A 126 5.89 10.97 -2.63
CA GLY A 126 6.80 10.11 -3.35
C GLY A 126 8.12 10.81 -3.66
N LEU A 127 9.21 10.06 -3.71
CA LEU A 127 10.53 10.56 -4.09
C LEU A 127 10.78 10.21 -5.56
N VAL A 128 11.04 11.22 -6.39
CA VAL A 128 11.14 11.04 -7.85
C VAL A 128 12.38 11.67 -8.45
N ILE A 129 12.80 11.14 -9.59
CA ILE A 129 13.82 11.75 -10.46
C ILE A 129 13.11 12.30 -11.70
N THR A 130 13.27 13.61 -11.93
CA THR A 130 12.78 14.35 -13.11
C THR A 130 13.84 14.55 -14.18
#